data_AF-A0A0F9ECE1-F1
#
_entry.id   AF-A0A0F9ECE1-F1
#
_cell.length_a   1.000
_cell.length_b   1.000
_cell.length_c   1.000
_cell.angle_alpha   90.00
_cell.angle_beta   90.00
_cell.angle_gamma   90.00
#
_symmetry.space_group_name_H-M   'P 1'
#
loop_
_entity.id
_entity.type
_entity.pdbx_description
1 polymer ?
#
loop_
_entity_poly.entity_id
_entity_poly.type
_entity_poly.pdbx_seq_one_letter_code
_entity_poly.pdbx_strand_id
1 'polypeptide(L)'
;MNLSQELQVIIVMKTGGDFAPSHVDRLISQIKTYLTVPHEIFCLTDIPGEYVPGITVLPLLDNLPGWWSKIEVFRTFTNALYFDLDTTILGNIDFLAPSPSSFVALQTKHSGTGSGIMRWKGDFSALYKYFKGSPSYIMQHYSWDQRYIYYWLISNNLSITHFQT
;
A
#
# COMPACT_ATOMS: atom_id res chain seq x y z
N MET A 1 -20.88 3.76 6.53
CA MET A 1 -20.19 4.91 5.91
C MET A 1 -19.90 4.52 4.47
N ASN A 2 -20.50 5.22 3.50
CA ASN A 2 -20.09 5.13 2.11
C ASN A 2 -18.69 5.73 2.03
N LEU A 3 -17.66 4.90 1.90
CA LEU A 3 -16.35 5.40 1.51
C LEU A 3 -16.51 6.01 0.11
N SER A 4 -15.95 7.20 -0.08
CA SER A 4 -15.88 7.94 -1.35
C SER A 4 -15.49 7.00 -2.51
N GLN A 5 -16.03 7.22 -3.71
CA GLN A 5 -15.56 6.53 -4.93
C GLN A 5 -14.20 7.08 -5.42
N GLU A 6 -13.61 8.02 -4.69
CA GLU A 6 -12.35 8.65 -5.05
C GLU A 6 -11.16 7.70 -4.89
N LEU A 7 -10.04 8.04 -5.53
CA LEU A 7 -8.80 7.28 -5.40
C LEU A 7 -8.26 7.47 -3.97
N GLN A 8 -7.99 6.36 -3.30
CA GLN A 8 -7.42 6.33 -1.96
C GLN A 8 -5.91 6.10 -2.10
N VAL A 9 -5.10 7.11 -1.84
CA VAL A 9 -3.64 7.00 -1.83
C VAL A 9 -3.19 6.62 -0.43
N ILE A 10 -2.46 5.52 -0.29
CA ILE A 10 -2.10 4.96 1.03
C ILE A 10 -0.59 4.85 1.17
N ILE A 11 -0.11 5.24 2.35
CA ILE A 11 1.27 5.08 2.79
C ILE A 11 1.25 4.45 4.19
N VAL A 12 2.25 3.64 4.51
CA VAL A 12 2.43 3.04 5.84
C VAL A 12 3.74 3.53 6.44
N MET A 13 3.70 3.99 7.69
CA MET A 13 4.88 4.29 8.49
C MET A 13 4.82 3.53 9.82
N LYS A 14 5.72 2.57 10.00
CA LYS A 14 5.92 1.83 11.25
C LYS A 14 7.22 2.32 11.91
N THR A 15 7.16 2.67 13.19
CA THR A 15 8.37 3.01 13.96
C THR A 15 9.30 1.81 14.18
N GLY A 16 10.58 2.09 14.48
CA GLY A 16 11.61 1.07 14.76
C GLY A 16 12.37 0.58 13.53
N GLY A 17 12.15 1.18 12.36
CA GLY A 17 12.94 0.96 11.14
C GLY A 17 13.69 2.23 10.70
N ASP A 18 14.10 2.25 9.43
CA ASP A 18 14.92 3.33 8.85
C ASP A 18 14.15 4.59 8.47
N PHE A 19 12.81 4.55 8.56
CA PHE A 19 11.94 5.65 8.16
C PHE A 19 11.47 6.49 9.35
N ALA A 20 11.23 7.77 9.06
CA ALA A 20 10.86 8.81 10.00
C ALA A 20 9.68 9.62 9.42
N PRO A 21 8.95 10.42 10.23
CA PRO A 21 7.83 11.22 9.74
C PRO A 21 8.19 12.12 8.54
N SER A 22 9.42 12.64 8.49
CA SER A 22 9.91 13.44 7.36
C SER A 22 9.90 12.70 6.01
N HIS A 23 10.01 11.37 6.00
CA HIS A 23 9.89 10.57 4.79
C HIS A 23 8.44 10.50 4.29
N VAL A 24 7.48 10.43 5.22
CA VAL A 24 6.04 10.53 4.92
C VAL A 24 5.76 11.89 4.29
N ASP A 25 6.20 12.97 4.95
CA ASP A 25 5.98 14.34 4.50
C ASP A 25 6.57 14.61 3.11
N ARG A 26 7.80 14.12 2.86
CA ARG A 26 8.45 14.19 1.55
C ARG A 26 7.61 13.51 0.47
N LEU A 27 7.22 12.25 0.69
CA LEU A 27 6.51 11.47 -0.31
C LEU A 27 5.12 12.07 -0.58
N ILE A 28 4.40 12.50 0.46
CA ILE A 28 3.09 13.14 0.31
C ILE A 28 3.20 14.46 -0.46
N SER A 29 4.23 15.26 -0.19
CA SER A 29 4.46 16.50 -0.95
C SER A 29 4.68 16.22 -2.44
N GLN A 30 5.41 15.15 -2.77
CA GLN A 30 5.61 14.72 -4.14
C GLN A 30 4.32 14.19 -4.79
N ILE A 31 3.54 13.36 -4.08
CA ILE A 31 2.24 12.87 -4.56
C ILE A 31 1.31 14.03 -4.88
N LYS A 32 1.15 15.00 -3.97
CA LYS A 32 0.29 16.17 -4.21
C LYS A 32 0.73 17.03 -5.38
N THR A 33 2.03 17.05 -5.66
CA THR A 33 2.59 17.82 -6.78
C THR A 33 2.34 17.13 -8.12
N TYR A 34 2.42 15.79 -8.14
CA TYR A 34 2.54 15.03 -9.38
C TYR A 34 1.37 14.09 -9.70
N LEU A 35 0.46 13.84 -8.76
CA LEU A 35 -0.80 13.14 -8.98
C LEU A 35 -1.92 14.18 -9.01
N THR A 36 -2.41 14.52 -10.20
CA THR A 36 -3.32 15.64 -10.44
C THR A 36 -4.79 15.24 -10.46
N VAL A 37 -5.07 13.93 -10.54
CA VAL A 37 -6.43 13.40 -10.40
C VAL A 37 -6.99 13.61 -8.98
N PRO A 38 -8.32 13.71 -8.79
CA PRO A 38 -8.92 13.75 -7.45
C PRO A 38 -8.60 12.50 -6.62
N HIS A 39 -8.11 12.71 -5.40
CA HIS A 39 -7.73 11.63 -4.49
C HIS A 39 -7.74 12.08 -3.02
N GLU A 40 -7.89 11.10 -2.13
CA GLU A 40 -7.70 11.25 -0.69
C GLU A 40 -6.40 10.56 -0.28
N ILE A 41 -5.64 11.14 0.66
CA ILE A 41 -4.37 10.58 1.13
C ILE A 41 -4.52 10.05 2.55
N PHE A 42 -4.07 8.83 2.78
CA PHE A 42 -4.10 8.13 4.05
C PHE A 42 -2.69 7.71 4.48
N CYS A 43 -2.33 7.96 5.74
CA CYS A 43 -1.12 7.44 6.36
C CYS A 43 -1.51 6.48 7.50
N LEU A 44 -1.12 5.21 7.38
CA LEU A 44 -1.26 4.22 8.44
C LEU A 44 0.00 4.24 9.30
N THR A 45 -0.13 4.49 10.60
CA THR A 45 1.03 4.61 11.48
C THR A 45 0.77 4.22 12.93
N ASP A 46 1.82 3.86 13.66
CA ASP A 46 1.79 3.58 15.10
C ASP A 46 2.18 4.79 15.96
N ILE A 47 2.49 5.94 15.35
CA ILE A 47 2.73 7.20 16.06
C ILE A 47 1.67 8.25 15.71
N PRO A 48 0.83 8.66 16.67
CA PRO A 48 -0.03 9.82 16.46
C PRO A 48 0.84 11.07 16.36
N GLY A 49 0.55 11.96 15.42
CA GLY A 49 1.34 13.16 15.23
C GLY A 49 0.79 14.09 14.15
N GLU A 50 1.40 15.27 14.07
CA GLU A 50 1.15 16.22 12.99
C GLU A 50 2.04 15.85 11.79
N TYR A 51 1.40 15.40 10.73
CA TYR A 51 2.00 15.24 9.41
C TYR A 51 1.63 16.44 8.54
N VAL A 52 2.16 16.52 7.33
CA VAL A 52 1.74 17.54 6.36
C VAL A 52 0.20 17.64 6.25
N PRO A 53 -0.38 18.86 6.19
CA PRO A 53 -1.83 19.05 6.19
C PRO A 53 -2.55 18.33 5.05
N GLY A 54 -3.84 18.06 5.18
CA GLY A 54 -4.65 17.51 4.08
C GLY A 54 -4.42 16.02 3.81
N ILE A 55 -4.15 15.26 4.88
CA ILE A 55 -4.08 13.80 4.87
C ILE A 55 -4.89 13.26 6.05
N THR A 56 -5.36 12.02 5.94
CA THR A 56 -6.00 11.31 7.05
C THR A 56 -5.00 10.34 7.67
N VAL A 57 -4.72 10.52 8.97
CA VAL A 57 -3.85 9.62 9.73
C VAL A 57 -4.70 8.55 10.39
N LEU A 58 -4.36 7.28 10.15
CA LEU A 58 -5.04 6.13 10.72
C LEU A 58 -4.05 5.28 11.54
N PRO A 59 -4.47 4.75 12.70
CA PRO A 59 -3.61 3.90 13.51
C PRO A 59 -3.38 2.54 12.84
N LEU A 60 -2.15 2.02 12.92
CA LEU A 60 -1.86 0.58 12.76
C LEU A 60 -2.47 -0.18 13.95
N LEU A 61 -3.17 -1.28 13.70
CA LEU A 61 -3.90 -1.99 14.77
C LEU A 61 -3.25 -3.32 15.19
N ASP A 62 -2.44 -3.93 14.34
CA ASP A 62 -1.95 -5.30 14.58
C ASP A 62 -0.52 -5.35 15.12
N ASN A 63 0.12 -4.18 15.29
CA ASN A 63 1.49 -4.04 15.78
C ASN A 63 2.49 -4.98 15.10
N LEU A 64 2.35 -5.14 13.77
CA LEU A 64 3.20 -6.03 12.99
C LEU A 64 4.65 -5.49 12.92
N PRO A 65 5.66 -6.38 12.85
CA PRO A 65 7.05 -5.95 12.81
C PRO A 65 7.43 -5.36 11.45
N GLY A 66 8.02 -4.17 11.45
CA GLY A 66 8.62 -3.55 10.26
C GLY A 66 7.69 -3.51 9.05
N TRP A 67 8.20 -3.94 7.89
CA TRP A 67 7.49 -3.91 6.61
C TRP A 67 6.19 -4.73 6.58
N TRP A 68 6.01 -5.70 7.49
CA TRP A 68 4.77 -6.48 7.58
C TRP A 68 3.55 -5.63 7.95
N SER A 69 3.76 -4.46 8.57
CA SER A 69 2.68 -3.48 8.81
C SER A 69 1.96 -3.06 7.53
N LYS A 70 2.61 -3.19 6.37
CA LYS A 70 2.00 -2.96 5.05
C LYS A 70 0.74 -3.80 4.82
N ILE A 71 0.63 -5.00 5.37
CA ILE A 71 -0.53 -5.87 5.14
C ILE A 71 -1.85 -5.23 5.63
N GLU A 72 -1.78 -4.27 6.57
CA GLU A 72 -2.95 -3.53 7.04
C GLU A 72 -3.61 -2.65 5.96
N VAL A 73 -2.93 -2.31 4.86
CA VAL A 73 -3.55 -1.57 3.74
C VAL A 73 -4.68 -2.36 3.05
N PHE A 74 -4.72 -3.68 3.22
CA PHE A 74 -5.78 -4.51 2.66
C PHE A 74 -7.03 -4.59 3.54
N ARG A 75 -7.04 -3.97 4.73
CA ARG A 75 -8.15 -4.06 5.69
C ARG A 75 -9.47 -3.50 5.17
N THR A 76 -9.43 -2.32 4.55
CA THR A 76 -10.63 -1.53 4.27
C THR A 76 -10.57 -0.70 2.99
N PHE A 77 -9.39 -0.56 2.36
CA PHE A 77 -9.24 0.26 1.17
C PHE A 77 -9.66 -0.52 -0.07
N THR A 78 -10.51 0.09 -0.90
CA THR A 78 -11.16 -0.59 -2.02
C THR A 78 -10.97 0.12 -3.36
N ASN A 79 -10.46 1.35 -3.39
CA ASN A 79 -10.02 2.01 -4.61
C ASN A 79 -8.62 2.59 -4.39
N ALA A 80 -7.65 1.72 -4.18
CA ALA A 80 -6.39 2.07 -3.55
C ALA A 80 -5.23 2.20 -4.54
N LEU A 81 -4.33 3.14 -4.25
CA LEU A 81 -2.98 3.28 -4.80
C LEU A 81 -1.99 3.40 -3.63
N TYR A 82 -1.12 2.41 -3.47
CA TYR A 82 -0.16 2.33 -2.38
C TYR A 82 1.26 2.69 -2.84
N PHE A 83 2.04 3.31 -1.95
CA PHE A 83 3.47 3.58 -2.12
C PHE A 83 4.28 3.19 -0.88
N ASP A 84 5.42 2.52 -1.08
CA ASP A 84 6.47 2.37 -0.06
C ASP A 84 7.21 3.71 0.16
N LEU A 85 7.71 3.92 1.38
CA LEU A 85 8.36 5.17 1.80
C LEU A 85 9.71 5.45 1.12
N ASP A 86 10.36 4.44 0.56
CA ASP A 86 11.57 4.58 -0.27
C ASP A 86 11.27 5.05 -1.70
N THR A 87 9.99 5.26 -2.06
CA THR A 87 9.62 5.80 -3.37
C THR A 87 9.98 7.28 -3.50
N THR A 88 10.50 7.66 -4.67
CA THR A 88 10.72 9.06 -5.07
C THR A 88 10.00 9.33 -6.38
N ILE A 89 9.10 10.31 -6.39
CA ILE A 89 8.34 10.71 -7.58
C ILE A 89 9.01 11.94 -8.19
N LEU A 90 9.37 11.85 -9.47
CA LEU A 90 10.14 12.86 -10.20
C LEU A 90 9.34 13.62 -11.27
N GLY A 91 8.07 13.26 -11.47
CA GLY A 91 7.22 13.79 -12.52
C GLY A 91 5.79 13.28 -12.40
N ASN A 92 4.93 13.70 -13.30
CA ASN A 92 3.51 13.32 -13.30
C ASN A 92 3.31 11.80 -13.25
N ILE A 93 2.40 11.35 -12.39
CA ILE A 93 2.08 9.93 -12.15
C ILE A 93 0.60 9.61 -12.35
N ASP A 94 -0.13 10.42 -13.13
CA ASP A 94 -1.56 10.18 -13.37
C ASP A 94 -1.82 8.84 -14.06
N PHE A 95 -0.83 8.26 -14.74
CA PHE A 95 -0.92 6.92 -15.32
C PHE A 95 -1.12 5.80 -14.29
N LEU A 96 -0.85 6.03 -13.00
CA LEU A 96 -1.12 5.09 -11.91
C LEU A 96 -2.59 5.11 -11.44
N ALA A 97 -3.32 6.19 -11.73
CA ALA A 97 -4.66 6.43 -11.20
C ALA A 97 -5.80 5.58 -11.79
N PRO A 98 -5.82 5.26 -13.11
CA PRO A 98 -6.96 4.59 -13.73
C PRO A 98 -7.42 3.36 -12.96
N SER A 99 -8.74 3.18 -12.90
CA SER A 99 -9.36 2.02 -12.26
C SER A 99 -8.84 0.73 -12.91
N PRO A 100 -8.11 -0.13 -12.19
CA PRO A 100 -7.58 -1.33 -12.81
C PRO A 100 -8.69 -2.39 -12.93
N SER A 101 -8.54 -3.28 -13.92
CA SER A 101 -9.40 -4.46 -14.09
C SER A 101 -8.95 -5.66 -13.23
N SER A 102 -7.75 -5.59 -12.67
CA SER A 102 -7.12 -6.62 -11.83
C SER A 102 -6.20 -5.96 -10.80
N PHE A 103 -5.48 -6.75 -9.99
CA PHE A 103 -4.45 -6.20 -9.13
C PHE A 103 -3.27 -5.73 -9.98
N VAL A 104 -2.74 -4.52 -9.74
CA VAL A 104 -1.57 -3.99 -10.45
C VAL A 104 -0.44 -3.74 -9.48
N ALA A 105 0.78 -4.09 -9.87
CA ALA A 105 1.96 -3.95 -9.04
C ALA A 105 3.21 -3.71 -9.90
N LEU A 106 4.36 -3.43 -9.29
CA LEU A 106 5.62 -3.31 -10.01
C LEU A 106 6.05 -4.66 -10.58
N GLN A 107 6.75 -4.69 -11.72
CA GLN A 107 7.40 -5.90 -12.20
C GLN A 107 8.81 -5.98 -11.59
N THR A 108 9.21 -7.14 -11.06
CA THR A 108 10.58 -7.35 -10.56
C THR A 108 11.20 -8.59 -11.20
N LYS A 109 12.53 -8.57 -11.36
CA LYS A 109 13.28 -9.68 -11.96
C LYS A 109 13.28 -10.96 -11.10
N HIS A 110 13.10 -10.84 -9.78
CA HIS A 110 13.30 -11.95 -8.85
C HIS A 110 12.00 -12.67 -8.48
N SER A 111 10.92 -11.93 -8.20
CA SER A 111 9.63 -12.51 -7.78
C SER A 111 8.52 -12.32 -8.80
N GLY A 112 8.81 -11.72 -9.95
CA GLY A 112 7.84 -11.34 -10.97
C GLY A 112 7.03 -10.10 -10.57
N THR A 113 6.72 -9.91 -9.28
CA THR A 113 5.90 -8.80 -8.77
C THR A 113 6.55 -8.10 -7.59
N GLY A 114 6.48 -6.77 -7.57
CA GLY A 114 7.02 -5.83 -6.59
C GLY A 114 5.92 -5.10 -5.82
N SER A 115 6.02 -5.00 -4.49
CA SER A 115 4.97 -4.41 -3.62
C SER A 115 5.22 -2.94 -3.24
N GLY A 116 6.24 -2.31 -3.83
CA GLY A 116 6.57 -0.90 -3.56
C GLY A 116 5.58 0.11 -4.13
N ILE A 117 4.89 -0.25 -5.21
CA ILE A 117 3.72 0.46 -5.72
C ILE A 117 2.67 -0.58 -6.07
N MET A 118 1.45 -0.40 -5.57
CA MET A 118 0.33 -1.33 -5.84
C MET A 118 -0.95 -0.54 -6.10
N ARG A 119 -1.79 -1.04 -6.99
CA ARG A 119 -3.09 -0.44 -7.34
C ARG A 119 -4.15 -1.53 -7.43
N TRP A 120 -5.28 -1.34 -6.74
CA TRP A 120 -6.41 -2.27 -6.81
C TRP A 120 -7.75 -1.58 -6.68
N LYS A 121 -8.78 -2.21 -7.25
CA LYS A 121 -10.18 -1.87 -7.02
C LYS A 121 -10.97 -3.09 -6.58
N GLY A 122 -11.84 -2.93 -5.58
CA GLY A 122 -12.61 -4.00 -4.96
C GLY A 122 -12.11 -4.35 -3.55
N ASP A 123 -12.76 -5.33 -2.93
CA ASP A 123 -12.47 -5.76 -1.56
C ASP A 123 -11.38 -6.84 -1.54
N PHE A 124 -10.22 -6.50 -0.96
CA PHE A 124 -9.11 -7.42 -0.72
C PHE A 124 -8.94 -7.77 0.77
N SER A 125 -9.94 -7.50 1.61
CA SER A 125 -9.91 -7.78 3.05
C SER A 125 -9.74 -9.26 3.39
N ALA A 126 -10.08 -10.17 2.47
CA ALA A 126 -9.80 -11.59 2.62
C ALA A 126 -8.29 -11.91 2.72
N LEU A 127 -7.44 -11.16 2.00
CA LEU A 127 -5.98 -11.27 2.09
C LEU A 127 -5.50 -10.91 3.49
N TYR A 128 -5.98 -9.79 4.02
CA TYR A 128 -5.68 -9.36 5.37
C TYR A 128 -6.21 -10.35 6.43
N LYS A 129 -7.46 -10.82 6.29
CA LYS A 129 -8.08 -11.76 7.24
C LYS A 129 -7.36 -13.11 7.27
N TYR A 130 -6.92 -13.61 6.12
CA TYR A 130 -6.11 -14.82 6.04
C TYR A 130 -4.76 -14.63 6.75
N PHE A 131 -4.11 -13.49 6.52
CA PHE A 131 -2.86 -13.13 7.22
C PHE A 131 -3.03 -13.19 8.74
N LYS A 132 -4.09 -12.53 9.22
CA LYS A 132 -4.44 -12.44 10.65
C LYS A 132 -4.70 -13.78 11.32
N GLY A 133 -5.12 -14.80 10.58
CA GLY A 133 -5.35 -16.13 11.12
C GLY A 133 -4.07 -16.79 11.64
N SER A 134 -2.94 -16.54 10.99
CA SER A 134 -1.66 -17.19 11.30
C SER A 134 -0.44 -16.31 10.98
N PRO A 135 -0.32 -15.11 11.59
CA PRO A 135 0.67 -14.11 11.19
C PRO A 135 2.11 -14.62 11.33
N SER A 136 2.47 -15.26 12.45
CA SER A 136 3.82 -15.79 12.67
C SER A 136 4.22 -16.84 11.62
N TYR A 137 3.29 -17.74 11.29
CA TYR A 137 3.53 -18.76 10.25
C TYR A 137 3.74 -18.10 8.88
N ILE A 138 2.89 -17.15 8.50
CA ILE A 138 2.95 -16.48 7.20
C ILE A 138 4.24 -15.65 7.09
N MET A 139 4.59 -14.91 8.13
CA MET A 139 5.83 -14.13 8.17
C MET A 139 7.07 -15.04 8.03
N GLN A 140 7.08 -16.17 8.72
CA GLN A 140 8.19 -17.14 8.62
C GLN A 140 8.22 -17.82 7.24
N HIS A 141 7.08 -18.28 6.74
CA HIS A 141 6.98 -19.07 5.51
C HIS A 141 7.31 -18.26 4.26
N TYR A 142 6.76 -17.05 4.14
CA TYR A 142 6.96 -16.21 2.95
C TYR A 142 8.19 -15.32 3.07
N SER A 143 8.64 -15.01 4.29
CA SER A 143 9.78 -14.13 4.64
C SER A 143 9.62 -12.66 4.22
N TRP A 144 8.82 -12.37 3.20
CA TRP A 144 8.59 -11.05 2.62
C TRP A 144 7.11 -10.85 2.30
N ASP A 145 6.59 -9.66 2.60
CA ASP A 145 5.20 -9.25 2.36
C ASP A 145 4.81 -9.41 0.88
N GLN A 146 5.70 -9.02 -0.02
CA GLN A 146 5.54 -9.18 -1.46
C GLN A 146 5.29 -10.62 -1.90
N ARG A 147 6.01 -11.59 -1.31
CA ARG A 147 5.81 -13.01 -1.64
C ARG A 147 4.46 -13.47 -1.16
N TYR A 148 4.09 -13.10 0.07
CA TYR A 148 2.77 -13.43 0.60
C TYR A 148 1.65 -12.86 -0.27
N ILE A 149 1.70 -11.57 -0.60
CA ILE A 149 0.70 -10.90 -1.47
C ILE A 149 0.61 -11.62 -2.81
N TYR A 150 1.74 -11.86 -3.47
CA TYR A 150 1.78 -12.57 -4.76
C TYR A 150 1.14 -13.95 -4.68
N TYR A 151 1.59 -14.82 -3.77
CA TYR A 151 1.08 -16.18 -3.71
C TYR A 151 -0.38 -16.23 -3.28
N TRP A 152 -0.82 -15.36 -2.36
CA TRP A 152 -2.22 -15.29 -1.97
C TRP A 152 -3.10 -14.95 -3.17
N LEU A 153 -2.73 -13.96 -3.98
CA LEU A 153 -3.47 -13.58 -5.18
C LEU A 153 -3.58 -14.74 -6.17
N ILE A 154 -2.45 -15.36 -6.52
CA ILE A 154 -2.41 -16.46 -7.49
C ILE A 154 -3.19 -17.68 -6.98
N SER A 155 -3.05 -18.06 -5.71
CA SER A 155 -3.79 -19.18 -5.12
C SER A 155 -5.31 -18.96 -5.06
N ASN A 156 -5.77 -17.70 -5.15
CA ASN A 156 -7.18 -17.35 -5.19
C ASN A 156 -7.67 -17.00 -6.61
N ASN A 157 -6.93 -17.40 -7.65
CA ASN A 157 -7.24 -17.16 -9.07
C ASN A 157 -7.40 -15.67 -9.43
N LEU A 158 -6.72 -14.78 -8.71
CA LEU A 158 -6.68 -13.36 -9.02
C LEU A 158 -5.46 -13.07 -9.91
N SER A 159 -5.68 -12.34 -10.99
CA SER A 159 -4.61 -11.93 -11.89
C SER A 159 -3.85 -10.72 -11.32
N ILE A 160 -2.55 -10.71 -11.61
CA ILE A 160 -1.66 -9.58 -11.36
C ILE A 160 -1.21 -9.07 -12.72
N THR A 161 -1.39 -7.77 -12.94
CA THR A 161 -0.81 -7.05 -14.06
C THR A 161 0.28 -6.13 -13.55
N HIS A 162 1.16 -5.68 -14.46
CA HIS A 162 2.27 -4.82 -14.09
C HIS A 162 2.12 -3.44 -14.72
N PHE A 163 2.56 -2.40 -14.00
CA PHE A 163 2.62 -1.05 -14.55
C PHE A 163 3.54 -1.06 -15.78
N GLN A 164 3.05 -0.49 -16.88
CA GLN A 164 3.88 -0.23 -18.06
C GLN A 164 4.53 1.13 -17.89
N THR A 165 5.86 1.16 -17.87
CA THR A 165 6.69 2.37 -17.81
C THR A 165 7.25 2.71 -19.18
#